data_AF-A0A4D4N2R8-F1
#
_entry.id   AF-A0A4D4N2R8-F1
#
_cell.length_a   1.000
_cell.length_b   1.000
_cell.length_c   1.000
_cell.angle_alpha   90.00
_cell.angle_beta   90.00
_cell.angle_gamma   90.00
#
_symmetry.space_group_name_H-M   'P 1'
#
loop_
_entity.id
_entity.type
_entity.pdbx_description
1 polymer ?
#
loop_
_entity_poly.entity_id
_entity_poly.type
_entity_poly.pdbx_seq_one_letter_code
_entity_poly.pdbx_strand_id
1 'polypeptide(L)'
;MERAHEHASAGERGDSTQRPEAAGTALELLVHGVGGTTPEEMLNDPRTVRITGDGTAAVYRRADDADAERRPGDHRGTPVPEAYVWCNLTSGNGARALWLLLLPFMVINLAHWMRPATRGRKRTVRLYGLLVRLIGLTLTVLLVAAACEVALDLAAWQCAGTHACAEKHSWLGFLSPVASGGWWSQPGRRLALAALAPAALTGLLWYLSHRTWSAYESQQPISRRAEPEEETHRTALGRPGFWYGRRLVARLRAAHTAAGFLTVAAAVGASAVRHDSRAGGPAALQWLAGLLAATLVGGAVVVVWVVCRRGRTENRLDRELDGTLVRRLPRGALALLALTMLYAGWSRPGWHSTGRLPGDMTFGGIALTQGLVVIALGVVARVLYRTLPRLSAPLQQGAPPPKRAPRCAASPDPPSRCWPARSAA
;
A
#
# COMPACT_ATOMS: atom_id res chain seq x y z
N MET A 1 -70.03 9.89 -3.09
CA MET A 1 -69.06 10.96 -2.81
C MET A 1 -67.87 10.72 -3.72
N GLU A 2 -67.61 11.73 -4.55
CA GLU A 2 -67.24 11.63 -5.97
C GLU A 2 -65.95 10.89 -6.36
N ARG A 3 -66.05 10.28 -7.56
CA ARG A 3 -64.98 9.82 -8.44
C ARG A 3 -64.80 10.82 -9.59
N ALA A 4 -63.63 10.70 -10.25
CA ALA A 4 -63.28 11.10 -11.62
C ALA A 4 -62.94 12.59 -11.82
N HIS A 5 -61.95 12.99 -12.63
CA HIS A 5 -61.61 12.54 -13.97
C HIS A 5 -60.14 12.80 -14.35
N GLU A 6 -59.55 11.87 -15.10
CA GLU A 6 -58.51 12.15 -16.10
C GLU A 6 -59.05 13.13 -17.14
N HIS A 7 -58.30 14.19 -17.43
CA HIS A 7 -58.32 14.88 -18.71
C HIS A 7 -56.88 15.04 -19.21
N ALA A 8 -56.57 14.29 -20.26
CA ALA A 8 -55.46 14.58 -21.15
C ALA A 8 -55.78 15.89 -21.90
N SER A 9 -54.88 16.87 -21.85
CA SER A 9 -54.85 17.95 -22.83
C SER A 9 -53.57 17.83 -23.64
N ALA A 10 -53.77 17.88 -24.95
CA ALA A 10 -52.79 17.70 -26.00
C ALA A 10 -51.71 18.78 -26.02
N GLY A 11 -50.63 18.48 -26.74
CA GLY A 11 -49.41 19.25 -26.78
C GLY A 11 -49.56 20.74 -27.08
N GLU A 12 -48.87 21.53 -26.27
CA GLU A 12 -48.23 22.74 -26.74
C GLU A 12 -46.72 22.48 -26.81
N ARG A 13 -46.17 22.68 -28.00
CA ARG A 13 -44.74 22.84 -28.25
C ARG A 13 -44.31 24.13 -27.55
N GLY A 14 -44.03 24.01 -26.26
CA GLY A 14 -43.40 25.03 -25.45
C GLY A 14 -41.90 24.92 -25.58
N ASP A 15 -41.35 25.91 -26.27
CA ASP A 15 -39.97 26.34 -26.38
C ASP A 15 -38.98 25.72 -25.38
N SER A 16 -37.83 25.32 -25.91
CA SER A 16 -36.61 24.94 -25.21
C SER A 16 -36.17 26.07 -24.27
N THR A 17 -36.82 26.16 -23.12
CA THR A 17 -36.32 26.95 -22.00
C THR A 17 -35.13 26.20 -21.45
N GLN A 18 -33.96 26.52 -22.03
CA GLN A 18 -32.67 26.34 -21.39
C GLN A 18 -32.83 26.79 -19.94
N ARG A 19 -32.94 25.80 -19.05
CA ARG A 19 -32.72 26.02 -17.64
C ARG A 19 -31.31 26.62 -17.57
N PRO A 20 -31.12 27.85 -17.08
CA PRO A 20 -29.79 28.26 -16.73
C PRO A 20 -29.43 27.37 -15.54
N GLU A 21 -28.77 26.25 -15.81
CA GLU A 21 -27.80 25.75 -14.86
C GLU A 21 -26.99 26.98 -14.49
N ALA A 22 -27.00 27.34 -13.22
CA ALA A 22 -25.94 28.18 -12.68
C ALA A 22 -24.66 27.39 -12.91
N ALA A 23 -24.11 27.51 -14.12
CA ALA A 23 -22.93 26.80 -14.55
C ALA A 23 -21.84 27.28 -13.61
N GLY A 24 -21.50 26.44 -12.64
CA GLY A 24 -20.39 26.71 -11.75
C GLY A 24 -19.16 27.05 -12.59
N THR A 25 -18.27 27.86 -12.01
CA THR A 25 -17.00 28.22 -12.65
C THR A 25 -16.32 26.97 -13.20
N ALA A 26 -16.12 26.91 -14.52
CA ALA A 26 -15.42 25.79 -15.15
C ALA A 26 -13.96 25.81 -14.70
N LEU A 27 -13.37 24.64 -14.42
CA LEU A 27 -11.97 24.51 -14.00
C LEU A 27 -11.18 23.74 -15.05
N GLU A 28 -9.96 24.19 -15.33
CA GLU A 28 -8.98 23.49 -16.16
C GLU A 28 -7.82 23.01 -15.28
N LEU A 29 -7.61 21.69 -15.18
CA LEU A 29 -6.52 21.13 -14.38
C LEU A 29 -5.29 20.90 -15.26
N LEU A 30 -4.27 21.73 -15.09
CA LEU A 30 -2.95 21.59 -15.70
C LEU A 30 -2.13 20.59 -14.87
N VAL A 31 -1.57 19.57 -15.52
CA VAL A 31 -0.75 18.53 -14.88
C VAL A 31 0.58 18.43 -15.62
N HIS A 32 1.68 18.70 -14.92
CA HIS A 32 3.01 18.60 -15.52
C HIS A 32 3.45 17.14 -15.71
N GLY A 33 4.32 16.89 -16.69
CA GLY A 33 4.99 15.60 -16.90
C GLY A 33 6.08 15.31 -15.86
N VAL A 34 7.00 14.39 -16.16
CA VAL A 34 8.13 14.10 -15.27
C VAL A 34 9.21 15.17 -15.48
N GLY A 35 9.19 16.24 -14.69
CA GLY A 35 10.13 17.36 -14.85
C GLY A 35 10.14 18.39 -13.73
N GLY A 36 9.13 18.41 -12.85
CA GLY A 36 9.13 19.32 -11.71
C GLY A 36 8.86 20.78 -12.04
N THR A 37 8.13 21.03 -13.13
CA THR A 37 7.64 22.36 -13.53
C THR A 37 6.94 23.06 -12.36
N THR A 38 7.26 24.34 -12.13
CA THR A 38 6.71 25.10 -11.01
C THR A 38 5.28 25.57 -11.32
N PRO A 39 4.46 25.90 -10.31
CA PRO A 39 3.12 26.42 -10.58
C PRO A 39 3.16 27.75 -11.36
N GLU A 40 4.20 28.58 -11.17
CA GLU A 40 4.38 29.85 -11.89
C GLU A 40 4.57 29.60 -13.40
N GLU A 41 5.38 28.61 -13.75
CA GLU A 41 5.60 28.22 -15.14
C GLU A 41 4.34 27.60 -15.76
N MET A 42 3.63 26.73 -15.02
CA MET A 42 2.40 26.10 -15.50
C MET A 42 1.28 27.11 -15.74
N LEU A 43 1.14 28.08 -14.84
CA LEU A 43 0.10 29.11 -14.90
C LEU A 43 0.54 30.34 -15.70
N ASN A 44 1.81 30.42 -16.10
CA ASN A 44 2.43 31.59 -16.72
C ASN A 44 2.17 32.88 -15.92
N ASP A 45 2.30 32.79 -14.59
CA ASP A 45 2.06 33.90 -13.66
C ASP A 45 3.00 33.79 -12.45
N PRO A 46 3.76 34.85 -12.11
CA PRO A 46 4.67 34.83 -10.96
C PRO A 46 3.96 34.85 -9.60
N ARG A 47 2.67 35.22 -9.54
CA ARG A 47 1.87 35.32 -8.32
C ARG A 47 0.93 34.12 -8.24
N THR A 48 1.44 32.99 -7.77
CA THR A 48 0.62 31.79 -7.52
C THR A 48 0.26 31.65 -6.05
N VAL A 49 -0.90 31.07 -5.79
CA VAL A 49 -1.39 30.77 -4.44
C VAL A 49 -1.82 29.32 -4.36
N ARG A 50 -1.46 28.65 -3.25
CA ARG A 50 -1.89 27.28 -3.00
C ARG A 50 -3.34 27.27 -2.53
N ILE A 51 -4.22 26.63 -3.30
CA ILE A 51 -5.64 26.50 -2.99
C ILE A 51 -5.91 25.28 -2.09
N THR A 52 -5.24 24.16 -2.36
CA THR A 52 -5.38 22.93 -1.58
C THR A 52 -4.14 22.06 -1.66
N GLY A 53 -4.03 21.09 -0.76
CA GLY A 53 -2.88 20.19 -0.62
C GLY A 53 -1.82 20.71 0.35
N ASP A 54 -0.60 20.19 0.22
CA ASP A 54 0.52 20.44 1.14
C ASP A 54 1.83 20.73 0.39
N GLY A 55 2.98 20.64 1.06
CA GLY A 55 4.30 20.82 0.42
C GLY A 55 4.74 19.64 -0.46
N THR A 56 4.00 18.53 -0.44
CA THR A 56 4.30 17.30 -1.19
C THR A 56 3.51 17.24 -2.50
N ALA A 57 2.23 17.55 -2.46
CA ALA A 57 1.39 17.69 -3.65
C ALA A 57 0.28 18.71 -3.38
N ALA A 58 0.08 19.62 -4.31
CA ALA A 58 -0.84 20.73 -4.14
C ALA A 58 -1.40 21.25 -5.46
N VAL A 59 -2.56 21.91 -5.34
CA VAL A 59 -3.19 22.63 -6.45
C VAL A 59 -2.99 24.12 -6.22
N TYR A 60 -2.52 24.80 -7.25
CA TYR A 60 -2.24 26.22 -7.27
C TYR A 60 -3.13 26.93 -8.29
N ARG A 61 -3.44 28.19 -8.01
CA ARG A 61 -4.07 29.12 -8.95
C ARG A 61 -3.24 30.39 -9.03
N ARG A 62 -3.53 31.21 -10.04
CA ARG A 62 -3.08 32.61 -10.06
C ARG A 62 -3.72 33.34 -8.88
N ALA A 63 -3.03 34.33 -8.32
CA ALA A 63 -3.53 35.10 -7.18
C ALA A 63 -4.87 35.79 -7.49
N ASP A 64 -5.06 36.22 -8.73
CA ASP A 64 -6.28 36.92 -9.18
C ASP A 64 -7.49 35.97 -9.33
N ASP A 65 -7.23 34.65 -9.44
CA ASP A 65 -8.23 33.58 -9.58
C ASP A 65 -8.50 32.82 -8.26
N ALA A 66 -7.94 33.31 -7.15
CA ALA A 66 -7.96 32.61 -5.86
C ALA A 66 -9.39 32.36 -5.33
N ASP A 67 -10.33 33.25 -5.63
CA ASP A 67 -11.73 33.24 -5.21
C ASP A 67 -12.70 33.12 -6.39
N ALA A 68 -12.28 32.52 -7.50
CA ALA A 68 -13.07 32.44 -8.73
C ALA A 68 -14.46 31.79 -8.56
N GLU A 69 -14.66 30.93 -7.56
CA GLU A 69 -15.98 30.38 -7.21
C GLU A 69 -16.93 31.40 -6.57
N ARG A 70 -16.40 32.47 -5.96
CA ARG A 70 -17.18 33.58 -5.40
C ARG A 70 -17.54 34.62 -6.45
N ARG A 71 -16.82 34.61 -7.59
CA ARG A 71 -16.99 35.52 -8.73
C ARG A 71 -17.19 34.75 -10.05
N PRO A 72 -18.24 33.92 -10.17
CA PRO A 72 -18.47 33.12 -11.37
C PRO A 72 -18.81 33.98 -12.60
N GLY A 73 -19.28 35.22 -12.40
CA GLY A 73 -19.55 36.17 -13.48
C GLY A 73 -18.30 36.59 -14.26
N ASP A 74 -17.16 36.70 -13.58
CA ASP A 74 -15.89 37.16 -14.16
C ASP A 74 -15.26 36.11 -15.09
N HIS A 75 -15.69 34.85 -14.98
CA HIS A 75 -15.13 33.68 -15.66
C HIS A 75 -16.14 33.00 -16.59
N ARG A 76 -17.17 33.72 -17.04
CA ARG A 76 -18.16 33.16 -17.97
C ARG A 76 -17.52 32.84 -19.32
N GLY A 77 -17.45 31.55 -19.64
CA GLY A 77 -16.95 31.04 -20.92
C GLY A 77 -15.46 30.72 -20.94
N THR A 78 -14.72 30.99 -19.87
CA THR A 78 -13.29 30.65 -19.74
C THR A 78 -13.06 29.78 -18.51
N PRO A 79 -12.48 28.57 -18.66
CA PRO A 79 -12.07 27.77 -17.51
C PRO A 79 -11.00 28.48 -16.68
N VAL A 80 -11.09 28.34 -15.36
CA VAL A 80 -10.05 28.80 -14.42
C VAL A 80 -8.92 27.77 -14.39
N PRO A 81 -7.69 28.13 -14.76
CA PRO A 81 -6.57 27.20 -14.77
C PRO A 81 -6.06 26.92 -13.35
N GLU A 82 -5.89 25.64 -13.05
CA GLU A 82 -5.35 25.11 -11.81
C GLU A 82 -4.11 24.27 -12.09
N ALA A 83 -2.97 24.62 -11.50
CA ALA A 83 -1.75 23.82 -11.61
C ALA A 83 -1.68 22.76 -10.51
N TYR A 84 -1.73 21.49 -10.89
CA TYR A 84 -1.43 20.38 -9.99
C TYR A 84 0.06 20.06 -10.00
N VAL A 85 0.73 20.40 -8.89
CA VAL A 85 2.16 20.17 -8.69
C VAL A 85 2.35 18.92 -7.85
N TRP A 86 3.05 17.93 -8.41
CA TRP A 86 3.18 16.58 -7.82
C TRP A 86 4.63 16.05 -7.81
N CYS A 87 5.60 16.82 -8.28
CA CYS A 87 7.01 16.41 -8.36
C CYS A 87 7.59 15.98 -7.01
N ASN A 88 7.15 16.61 -5.93
CA ASN A 88 7.52 16.23 -4.57
C ASN A 88 6.90 14.90 -4.11
N LEU A 89 6.19 14.14 -4.94
CA LEU A 89 5.87 12.73 -4.70
C LEU A 89 6.99 11.78 -5.15
N THR A 90 7.78 12.18 -6.17
CA THR A 90 8.80 11.33 -6.81
C THR A 90 10.24 11.79 -6.55
N SER A 91 10.51 13.10 -6.50
CA SER A 91 11.79 13.70 -6.07
C SER A 91 11.65 14.36 -4.69
N GLY A 92 12.57 14.15 -3.75
CA GLY A 92 12.44 14.67 -2.38
C GLY A 92 13.54 14.17 -1.44
N ASN A 93 13.32 14.24 -0.12
CA ASN A 93 14.32 13.95 0.92
C ASN A 93 15.02 12.57 0.75
N GLY A 94 16.32 12.50 1.07
CA GLY A 94 17.16 11.29 1.02
C GLY A 94 16.65 10.10 1.83
N ALA A 95 15.79 10.32 2.83
CA ALA A 95 15.03 9.25 3.50
C ALA A 95 14.22 8.38 2.51
N ARG A 96 14.02 8.84 1.27
CA ARG A 96 13.41 8.03 0.21
C ARG A 96 14.21 6.83 -0.23
N ALA A 97 15.53 6.81 -0.02
CA ALA A 97 16.33 5.62 -0.29
C ALA A 97 15.85 4.40 0.51
N LEU A 98 15.28 4.62 1.70
CA LEU A 98 14.68 3.56 2.52
C LEU A 98 13.47 2.89 1.84
N TRP A 99 12.81 3.53 0.86
CA TRP A 99 11.75 2.89 0.08
C TRP A 99 12.24 1.71 -0.76
N LEU A 100 13.53 1.61 -1.04
CA LEU A 100 14.08 0.45 -1.76
C LEU A 100 13.84 -0.86 -1.00
N LEU A 101 13.80 -0.82 0.34
CA LEU A 101 13.41 -1.98 1.16
C LEU A 101 11.96 -2.44 0.88
N LEU A 102 11.11 -1.51 0.45
CA LEU A 102 9.71 -1.75 0.10
C LEU A 102 9.49 -1.94 -1.41
N LEU A 103 10.56 -1.95 -2.22
CA LEU A 103 10.49 -2.14 -3.67
C LEU A 103 9.69 -3.41 -4.06
N PRO A 104 9.86 -4.59 -3.41
CA PRO A 104 9.05 -5.76 -3.75
C PRO A 104 7.55 -5.51 -3.57
N PHE A 105 7.15 -4.76 -2.55
CA PHE A 105 5.75 -4.38 -2.34
C PHE A 105 5.26 -3.39 -3.40
N MET A 106 6.12 -2.45 -3.82
CA MET A 106 5.79 -1.51 -4.89
C MET A 106 5.53 -2.25 -6.21
N VAL A 107 6.37 -3.23 -6.55
CA VAL A 107 6.20 -4.06 -7.76
C VAL A 107 4.89 -4.84 -7.73
N ILE A 108 4.54 -5.45 -6.60
CA ILE A 108 3.27 -6.18 -6.46
C ILE A 108 2.05 -5.25 -6.48
N ASN A 109 2.17 -4.05 -5.90
CA ASN A 109 1.15 -3.03 -6.01
C ASN A 109 0.96 -2.58 -7.47
N LEU A 110 2.05 -2.39 -8.22
CA LEU A 110 1.99 -2.09 -9.65
C LEU A 110 1.35 -3.24 -10.44
N ALA A 111 1.67 -4.49 -10.12
CA ALA A 111 1.08 -5.66 -10.77
C ALA A 111 -0.46 -5.69 -10.62
N HIS A 112 -1.03 -5.14 -9.54
CA HIS A 112 -2.48 -4.97 -9.41
C HIS A 112 -3.07 -4.14 -10.54
N TRP A 113 -2.40 -3.03 -10.89
CA TRP A 113 -2.81 -2.06 -11.90
C TRP A 113 -2.47 -2.51 -13.32
N MET A 114 -1.41 -3.30 -13.50
CA MET A 114 -1.02 -3.90 -14.80
C MET A 114 -1.90 -5.08 -15.22
N ARG A 115 -2.96 -5.42 -14.47
CA ARG A 115 -3.85 -6.53 -14.78
C ARG A 115 -4.44 -6.36 -16.20
N PRO A 116 -4.31 -7.36 -17.10
CA PRO A 116 -4.85 -7.25 -18.46
C PRO A 116 -6.38 -7.06 -18.48
N ALA A 117 -6.88 -6.22 -19.38
CA ALA A 117 -8.30 -6.02 -19.60
C ALA A 117 -8.94 -7.28 -20.22
N THR A 118 -10.15 -7.64 -19.78
CA THR A 118 -10.87 -8.82 -20.30
C THR A 118 -12.39 -8.58 -20.24
N ARG A 119 -13.14 -9.19 -21.15
CA ARG A 119 -14.62 -9.26 -21.09
C ARG A 119 -15.03 -10.67 -20.64
N GLY A 120 -15.96 -10.76 -19.70
CA GLY A 120 -16.61 -12.04 -19.31
C GLY A 120 -15.86 -12.95 -18.32
N ARG A 121 -14.60 -12.71 -17.96
CA ARG A 121 -13.82 -13.61 -17.06
C ARG A 121 -13.74 -13.18 -15.59
N LYS A 122 -14.91 -13.00 -14.96
CA LYS A 122 -15.03 -12.53 -13.56
C LYS A 122 -14.22 -13.40 -12.56
N ARG A 123 -14.20 -14.73 -12.72
CA ARG A 123 -13.47 -15.64 -11.81
C ARG A 123 -11.95 -15.49 -11.91
N THR A 124 -11.42 -15.43 -13.14
CA THR A 124 -9.98 -15.27 -13.39
C THR A 124 -9.46 -13.92 -12.90
N VAL A 125 -10.21 -12.84 -13.10
CA VAL A 125 -9.88 -11.51 -12.54
C VAL A 125 -9.83 -11.53 -11.01
N ARG A 126 -10.77 -12.24 -10.37
CA ARG A 126 -10.77 -12.42 -8.91
C ARG A 126 -9.56 -13.21 -8.43
N LEU A 127 -9.21 -14.29 -9.14
CA LEU A 127 -8.03 -15.09 -8.82
C LEU A 127 -6.75 -14.27 -8.94
N TYR A 128 -6.60 -13.48 -10.01
CA TYR A 128 -5.47 -12.55 -10.17
C TYR A 128 -5.34 -11.61 -8.95
N GLY A 129 -6.43 -10.94 -8.58
CA GLY A 129 -6.45 -10.04 -7.42
C GLY A 129 -6.23 -10.76 -6.08
N LEU A 130 -6.60 -12.03 -5.97
CA LEU A 130 -6.29 -12.86 -4.80
C LEU A 130 -4.79 -13.16 -4.73
N LEU A 131 -4.20 -13.64 -5.83
CA LEU A 131 -2.78 -13.99 -5.90
C LEU A 131 -1.89 -12.78 -5.59
N VAL A 132 -2.19 -11.61 -6.15
CA VAL A 132 -1.47 -10.36 -5.83
C VAL A 132 -1.50 -10.05 -4.33
N ARG A 133 -2.67 -10.19 -3.68
CA ARG A 133 -2.81 -9.96 -2.23
C ARG A 133 -2.05 -11.00 -1.40
N LEU A 134 -2.06 -12.27 -1.82
CA LEU A 134 -1.29 -13.34 -1.16
C LEU A 134 0.21 -13.13 -1.30
N ILE A 135 0.71 -12.74 -2.47
CA ILE A 135 2.13 -12.41 -2.65
C ILE A 135 2.50 -11.26 -1.70
N GLY A 136 1.69 -10.19 -1.67
CA GLY A 136 1.90 -9.09 -0.73
C GLY A 136 1.98 -9.57 0.73
N LEU A 137 1.10 -10.46 1.17
CA LEU A 137 1.13 -11.03 2.51
C LEU A 137 2.42 -11.83 2.76
N THR A 138 2.82 -12.69 1.81
CA THR A 138 4.05 -13.48 1.95
C THR A 138 5.30 -12.60 1.98
N LEU A 139 5.32 -11.47 1.27
CA LEU A 139 6.42 -10.49 1.36
C LEU A 139 6.51 -9.87 2.75
N THR A 140 5.39 -9.62 3.42
CA THR A 140 5.39 -9.16 4.82
C THR A 140 5.96 -10.22 5.75
N VAL A 141 5.54 -11.47 5.59
CA VAL A 141 6.09 -12.58 6.38
C VAL A 141 7.60 -12.71 6.14
N LEU A 142 8.05 -12.67 4.87
CA LEU A 142 9.46 -12.76 4.52
C LEU A 142 10.29 -11.61 5.12
N LEU A 143 9.81 -10.36 4.99
CA LEU A 143 10.51 -9.19 5.53
C LEU A 143 10.67 -9.29 7.06
N VAL A 144 9.61 -9.63 7.77
CA VAL A 144 9.64 -9.75 9.23
C VAL A 144 10.45 -10.97 9.67
N ALA A 145 10.35 -12.09 8.95
CA ALA A 145 11.18 -13.27 9.20
C ALA A 145 12.66 -12.96 9.01
N ALA A 146 13.05 -12.20 7.98
CA ALA A 146 14.44 -11.76 7.78
C ALA A 146 14.96 -10.89 8.94
N ALA A 147 14.12 -9.98 9.45
CA ALA A 147 14.46 -9.23 10.65
C ALA A 147 14.58 -10.13 11.90
N CYS A 148 13.75 -11.18 11.99
CA CYS A 148 13.85 -12.17 13.05
C CYS A 148 15.15 -12.99 12.95
N GLU A 149 15.59 -13.41 11.75
CA GLU A 149 16.86 -14.12 11.59
C GLU A 149 18.04 -13.30 12.13
N VAL A 150 18.12 -12.02 11.77
CA VAL A 150 19.21 -11.16 12.24
C VAL A 150 19.15 -10.95 13.76
N ALA A 151 17.98 -10.62 14.30
CA ALA A 151 17.85 -10.28 15.71
C ALA A 151 17.82 -11.50 16.65
N LEU A 152 17.05 -12.53 16.30
CA LEU A 152 16.80 -13.68 17.17
C LEU A 152 17.83 -14.79 16.92
N ASP A 153 18.07 -15.20 15.67
CA ASP A 153 18.99 -16.29 15.38
C ASP A 153 20.45 -15.85 15.52
N LEU A 154 20.88 -14.86 14.73
CA LEU A 154 22.29 -14.46 14.70
C LEU A 154 22.72 -13.77 16.01
N ALA A 155 21.97 -12.74 16.45
CA ALA A 155 22.37 -11.96 17.62
C ALA A 155 22.03 -12.65 18.95
N ALA A 156 20.78 -13.05 19.17
CA ALA A 156 20.32 -13.52 20.49
C ALA A 156 20.56 -15.02 20.77
N TRP A 157 20.48 -15.87 19.74
CA TRP A 157 20.63 -17.32 19.89
C TRP A 157 22.08 -17.76 19.74
N GLN A 158 22.74 -17.36 18.64
CA GLN A 158 24.10 -17.77 18.31
C GLN A 158 25.15 -16.89 18.99
N CYS A 159 25.19 -15.58 18.72
CA CYS A 159 26.25 -14.71 19.24
C CYS A 159 26.17 -14.54 20.76
N ALA A 160 25.01 -14.14 21.30
CA ALA A 160 24.84 -14.00 22.75
C ALA A 160 24.89 -15.35 23.50
N GLY A 161 24.69 -16.47 22.80
CA GLY A 161 24.90 -17.82 23.33
C GLY A 161 26.36 -18.27 23.34
N THR A 162 27.24 -17.61 22.58
CA THR A 162 28.64 -18.00 22.41
C THR A 162 29.56 -16.98 23.07
N HIS A 163 30.35 -17.45 24.03
CA HIS A 163 31.23 -16.60 24.85
C HIS A 163 32.14 -15.67 24.01
N ALA A 164 32.90 -16.24 23.08
CA ALA A 164 33.85 -15.51 22.26
C ALA A 164 33.19 -14.44 21.36
N CYS A 165 31.91 -14.58 21.02
CA CYS A 165 31.16 -13.57 20.27
C CYS A 165 30.64 -12.47 21.19
N ALA A 166 30.06 -12.83 22.33
CA ALA A 166 29.55 -11.88 23.31
C ALA A 166 30.65 -11.00 23.94
N GLU A 167 31.85 -11.54 24.17
CA GLU A 167 32.99 -10.74 24.67
C GLU A 167 33.45 -9.66 23.69
N LYS A 168 33.47 -9.98 22.39
CA LYS A 168 33.82 -9.01 21.33
C LYS A 168 32.78 -7.91 21.18
N HIS A 169 31.56 -8.14 21.66
CA HIS A 169 30.43 -7.22 21.55
C HIS A 169 29.90 -6.89 22.95
N SER A 170 30.57 -5.97 23.64
CA SER A 170 30.28 -5.61 25.04
C SER A 170 28.81 -5.27 25.33
N TRP A 171 28.06 -4.73 24.36
CA TRP A 171 26.63 -4.47 24.46
C TRP A 171 25.76 -5.74 24.58
N LEU A 172 26.27 -6.92 24.21
CA LEU A 172 25.66 -8.25 24.40
C LEU A 172 26.14 -8.95 25.67
N GLY A 173 27.12 -8.40 26.40
CA GLY A 173 27.77 -9.06 27.53
C GLY A 173 26.79 -9.49 28.64
N PHE A 174 25.77 -8.68 28.92
CA PHE A 174 24.74 -8.99 29.92
C PHE A 174 23.83 -10.18 29.53
N LEU A 175 23.83 -10.57 28.26
CA LEU A 175 23.13 -11.76 27.76
C LEU A 175 24.01 -13.01 27.84
N SER A 176 25.34 -12.89 27.97
CA SER A 176 26.27 -14.01 27.97
C SER A 176 26.07 -14.94 29.18
N PRO A 177 26.08 -16.28 28.99
CA PRO A 177 25.84 -17.22 30.07
C PRO A 177 26.99 -17.31 31.07
N VAL A 178 28.22 -16.97 30.66
CA VAL A 178 29.42 -17.11 31.50
C VAL A 178 29.83 -15.79 32.14
N ALA A 179 29.68 -14.65 31.44
CA ALA A 179 30.06 -13.35 31.99
C ALA A 179 29.11 -12.84 33.09
N SER A 180 27.86 -13.35 33.13
CA SER A 180 26.86 -12.89 34.09
C SER A 180 26.20 -14.00 34.91
N GLY A 181 26.18 -15.26 34.43
CA GLY A 181 25.30 -16.31 34.99
C GLY A 181 23.85 -15.83 35.17
N GLY A 182 23.49 -14.73 34.51
CA GLY A 182 22.52 -13.78 35.02
C GLY A 182 21.14 -14.11 34.52
N TRP A 183 20.13 -13.39 35.04
CA TRP A 183 18.74 -13.60 34.65
C TRP A 183 18.54 -13.62 33.12
N TRP A 184 19.25 -12.80 32.35
CA TRP A 184 19.09 -12.69 30.90
C TRP A 184 19.85 -13.73 30.07
N SER A 185 20.61 -14.61 30.72
CA SER A 185 21.40 -15.65 30.03
C SER A 185 20.57 -16.82 29.50
N GLN A 186 19.32 -16.99 29.94
CA GLN A 186 18.51 -18.09 29.43
C GLN A 186 18.06 -17.81 27.98
N PRO A 187 18.16 -18.80 27.07
CA PRO A 187 17.87 -18.61 25.64
C PRO A 187 16.52 -17.95 25.37
N GLY A 188 15.47 -18.38 26.05
CA GLY A 188 14.12 -17.82 25.87
C GLY A 188 13.98 -16.35 26.27
N ARG A 189 14.75 -15.88 27.28
CA ARG A 189 14.76 -14.47 27.70
C ARG A 189 15.52 -13.59 26.72
N ARG A 190 16.63 -14.10 26.16
CA ARG A 190 17.36 -13.43 25.07
C ARG A 190 16.47 -13.25 23.84
N LEU A 191 15.77 -14.32 23.44
CA LEU A 191 14.83 -14.28 22.32
C LEU A 191 13.69 -13.30 22.56
N ALA A 192 13.10 -13.30 23.76
CA ALA A 192 12.05 -12.37 24.12
C ALA A 192 12.51 -10.90 24.03
N LEU A 193 13.72 -10.59 24.53
CA LEU A 193 14.28 -9.24 24.42
C LEU A 193 14.57 -8.85 22.98
N ALA A 194 15.20 -9.75 22.21
CA ALA A 194 15.54 -9.50 20.81
C ALA A 194 14.31 -9.32 19.91
N ALA A 195 13.18 -9.95 20.27
CA ALA A 195 11.90 -9.80 19.58
C ALA A 195 11.37 -8.36 19.52
N LEU A 196 11.82 -7.50 20.43
CA LEU A 196 11.47 -6.08 20.43
C LEU A 196 11.89 -5.39 19.13
N ALA A 197 13.01 -5.79 18.52
CA ALA A 197 13.48 -5.19 17.26
C ALA A 197 12.53 -5.46 16.06
N PRO A 198 12.22 -6.72 15.68
CA PRO A 198 11.27 -6.97 14.60
C PRO A 198 9.81 -6.58 14.96
N ALA A 199 9.44 -6.57 16.25
CA ALA A 199 8.16 -6.03 16.68
C ALA A 199 8.09 -4.50 16.47
N ALA A 200 9.15 -3.77 16.79
CA ALA A 200 9.26 -2.34 16.54
C ALA A 200 9.24 -2.02 15.04
N LEU A 201 9.92 -2.81 14.21
CA LEU A 201 9.83 -2.71 12.75
C LEU A 201 8.39 -2.85 12.25
N THR A 202 7.67 -3.87 12.75
CA THR A 202 6.25 -4.09 12.42
C THR A 202 5.38 -2.91 12.87
N GLY A 203 5.63 -2.38 14.08
CA GLY A 203 4.95 -1.20 14.61
C GLY A 203 5.22 0.07 13.80
N LEU A 204 6.46 0.28 13.36
CA LEU A 204 6.85 1.39 12.50
C LEU A 204 6.13 1.32 11.14
N LEU A 205 6.12 0.14 10.50
CA LEU A 205 5.42 -0.06 9.23
C LEU A 205 3.91 0.15 9.37
N TRP A 206 3.31 -0.31 10.48
CA TRP A 206 1.91 -0.03 10.80
C TRP A 206 1.66 1.48 10.93
N TYR A 207 2.51 2.19 11.68
CA TYR A 207 2.39 3.62 11.90
C TYR A 207 2.48 4.40 10.57
N LEU A 208 3.50 4.11 9.75
CA LEU A 208 3.67 4.73 8.44
C LEU A 208 2.48 4.45 7.51
N SER A 209 2.00 3.21 7.48
CA SER A 209 0.82 2.81 6.70
C SER A 209 -0.47 3.48 7.20
N HIS A 210 -0.61 3.66 8.52
CA HIS A 210 -1.76 4.32 9.10
C HIS A 210 -1.77 5.82 8.78
N ARG A 211 -0.61 6.48 8.89
CA ARG A 211 -0.43 7.90 8.61
C ARG A 211 -0.75 8.21 7.14
N THR A 212 -0.19 7.46 6.19
CA THR A 212 -0.47 7.65 4.75
C THR A 212 -1.93 7.41 4.41
N TRP A 213 -2.52 6.34 4.96
CA TRP A 213 -3.95 6.06 4.79
C TRP A 213 -4.84 7.17 5.36
N SER A 214 -4.50 7.71 6.52
CA SER A 214 -5.26 8.80 7.15
C SER A 214 -5.18 10.09 6.33
N ALA A 215 -4.02 10.39 5.73
CA ALA A 215 -3.83 11.60 4.94
C ALA A 215 -4.54 11.53 3.57
N TYR A 216 -4.39 10.43 2.85
CA TYR A 216 -4.80 10.35 1.43
C TYR A 216 -6.07 9.53 1.18
N GLU A 217 -6.26 8.41 1.88
CA GLU A 217 -7.33 7.44 1.58
C GLU A 217 -8.57 7.62 2.49
N SER A 218 -8.51 8.53 3.47
CA SER A 218 -9.63 8.84 4.36
C SER A 218 -10.61 9.85 3.74
N GLN A 219 -10.19 10.56 2.69
CA GLN A 219 -10.99 11.58 2.01
C GLN A 219 -12.17 10.92 1.29
N GLN A 220 -13.38 11.39 1.60
CA GLN A 220 -14.59 10.87 0.95
C GLN A 220 -14.78 11.58 -0.40
N PRO A 221 -15.03 10.85 -1.49
CA PRO A 221 -15.42 11.47 -2.75
C PRO A 221 -16.65 12.33 -2.54
N ILE A 222 -16.69 13.48 -3.22
CA ILE A 222 -17.85 14.38 -3.24
C ILE A 222 -19.06 13.55 -3.68
N SER A 223 -20.11 13.55 -2.86
CA SER A 223 -21.34 12.82 -3.15
C SER A 223 -22.05 13.53 -4.31
N ARG A 224 -21.82 13.10 -5.55
CA ARG A 224 -22.61 13.58 -6.68
C ARG A 224 -24.01 12.98 -6.61
N ARG A 225 -25.03 13.80 -6.93
CA ARG A 225 -26.39 13.32 -7.20
C ARG A 225 -26.28 12.26 -8.29
N ALA A 226 -27.01 11.15 -8.16
CA ALA A 226 -26.99 10.10 -9.18
C ALA A 226 -27.50 10.72 -10.49
N GLU A 227 -26.61 11.00 -11.42
CA GLU A 227 -27.03 11.33 -12.78
C GLU A 227 -27.71 10.11 -13.39
N PRO A 228 -28.82 10.31 -14.13
CA PRO A 228 -29.54 9.23 -14.78
C PRO A 228 -28.54 8.38 -15.56
N GLU A 229 -28.67 7.07 -15.38
CA GLU A 229 -27.74 6.07 -15.90
C GLU A 229 -27.88 6.02 -17.43
N GLU A 230 -27.21 6.92 -18.16
CA GLU A 230 -27.00 6.70 -19.59
C GLU A 230 -26.13 5.44 -19.72
N GLU A 231 -26.72 4.40 -20.31
CA GLU A 231 -26.14 3.05 -20.48
C GLU A 231 -24.85 3.02 -21.32
N THR A 232 -24.37 4.17 -21.78
CA THR A 232 -23.15 4.34 -22.57
C THR A 232 -21.91 4.18 -21.70
N HIS A 233 -21.38 2.95 -21.70
CA HIS A 233 -19.96 2.64 -21.51
C HIS A 233 -19.19 3.45 -20.45
N ARG A 234 -19.68 3.51 -19.20
CA ARG A 234 -18.85 4.03 -18.10
C ARG A 234 -17.53 3.26 -18.03
N THR A 235 -16.43 3.95 -18.35
CA THR A 235 -15.07 3.46 -18.12
C THR A 235 -14.92 3.12 -16.64
N ALA A 236 -14.09 2.14 -16.29
CA ALA A 236 -13.94 1.71 -14.90
C ALA A 236 -13.57 2.88 -13.96
N LEU A 237 -12.82 3.87 -14.48
CA LEU A 237 -12.38 5.08 -13.76
C LEU A 237 -13.54 5.99 -13.33
N GLY A 238 -14.66 6.00 -14.06
CA GLY A 238 -15.83 6.84 -13.77
C GLY A 238 -16.77 6.24 -12.72
N ARG A 239 -16.49 5.03 -12.20
CA ARG A 239 -17.38 4.38 -11.23
C ARG A 239 -17.21 4.98 -9.83
N PRO A 240 -18.29 5.23 -9.08
CA PRO A 240 -18.23 5.91 -7.78
C PRO A 240 -17.28 5.25 -6.75
N GLY A 241 -17.20 3.92 -6.74
CA GLY A 241 -16.34 3.16 -5.82
C GLY A 241 -14.95 2.87 -6.36
N PHE A 242 -14.58 3.34 -7.56
CA PHE A 242 -13.29 3.02 -8.18
C PHE A 242 -12.10 3.71 -7.48
N TRP A 243 -12.28 4.94 -7.00
CA TRP A 243 -11.24 5.68 -6.27
C TRP A 243 -11.34 5.53 -4.76
N TYR A 244 -12.43 4.95 -4.24
CA TYR A 244 -12.66 4.81 -2.80
C TYR A 244 -12.41 3.38 -2.30
N GLY A 245 -11.17 3.09 -1.87
CA GLY A 245 -10.71 1.77 -1.41
C GLY A 245 -10.66 1.59 0.11
N ARG A 246 -11.18 2.55 0.88
CA ARG A 246 -10.96 2.73 2.32
C ARG A 246 -11.12 1.45 3.16
N ARG A 247 -12.22 0.72 3.00
CA ARG A 247 -12.50 -0.53 3.75
C ARG A 247 -11.48 -1.62 3.46
N LEU A 248 -11.18 -1.88 2.18
CA LEU A 248 -10.24 -2.92 1.76
C LEU A 248 -8.83 -2.63 2.28
N VAL A 249 -8.36 -1.38 2.10
CA VAL A 249 -7.01 -0.98 2.55
C VAL A 249 -6.89 -1.08 4.08
N ALA A 250 -7.93 -0.69 4.84
CA ALA A 250 -7.94 -0.83 6.29
C ALA A 250 -7.85 -2.29 6.75
N ARG A 251 -8.58 -3.20 6.09
CA ARG A 251 -8.54 -4.64 6.39
C ARG A 251 -7.20 -5.27 6.05
N LEU A 252 -6.65 -4.96 4.88
CA LEU A 252 -5.34 -5.47 4.47
C LEU A 252 -4.26 -4.97 5.41
N ARG A 253 -4.24 -3.67 5.75
CA ARG A 253 -3.31 -3.15 6.77
C ARG A 253 -3.39 -3.94 8.07
N ALA A 254 -4.61 -4.16 8.59
CA ALA A 254 -4.79 -4.94 9.82
C ALA A 254 -4.27 -6.39 9.68
N ALA A 255 -4.53 -7.05 8.56
CA ALA A 255 -4.04 -8.40 8.30
C ALA A 255 -2.51 -8.47 8.20
N HIS A 256 -1.87 -7.53 7.49
CA HIS A 256 -0.41 -7.48 7.36
C HIS A 256 0.27 -7.15 8.70
N THR A 257 -0.27 -6.21 9.49
CA THR A 257 0.25 -5.92 10.83
C THR A 257 0.14 -7.13 11.75
N ALA A 258 -1.00 -7.84 11.73
CA ALA A 258 -1.17 -9.06 12.50
C ALA A 258 -0.22 -10.17 12.03
N ALA A 259 -0.04 -10.34 10.71
CA ALA A 259 0.92 -11.30 10.15
C ALA A 259 2.35 -11.02 10.63
N GLY A 260 2.76 -9.74 10.69
CA GLY A 260 4.05 -9.34 11.23
C GLY A 260 4.23 -9.78 12.68
N PHE A 261 3.30 -9.40 13.57
CA PHE A 261 3.38 -9.81 14.98
C PHE A 261 3.31 -11.33 15.18
N LEU A 262 2.46 -12.03 14.43
CA LEU A 262 2.40 -13.50 14.47
C LEU A 262 3.68 -14.17 13.99
N THR A 263 4.38 -13.58 13.00
CA THR A 263 5.68 -14.08 12.52
C THR A 263 6.74 -13.94 13.62
N VAL A 264 6.79 -12.80 14.30
CA VAL A 264 7.68 -12.61 15.46
C VAL A 264 7.32 -13.59 16.58
N ALA A 265 6.04 -13.74 16.90
CA ALA A 265 5.58 -14.66 17.95
C ALA A 265 5.95 -16.11 17.63
N ALA A 266 5.79 -16.54 16.37
CA ALA A 266 6.21 -17.85 15.92
C ALA A 266 7.74 -18.04 16.06
N ALA A 267 8.54 -17.05 15.64
CA ALA A 267 10.00 -17.12 15.73
C ALA A 267 10.51 -17.21 17.18
N VAL A 268 9.92 -16.44 18.09
CA VAL A 268 10.26 -16.48 19.53
C VAL A 268 9.80 -17.78 20.18
N GLY A 269 8.56 -18.20 19.90
CA GLY A 269 7.91 -19.32 20.56
C GLY A 269 8.36 -20.70 20.08
N ALA A 270 8.81 -20.83 18.82
CA ALA A 270 9.08 -22.14 18.21
C ALA A 270 10.12 -22.97 18.96
N SER A 271 11.19 -22.34 19.46
CA SER A 271 12.25 -23.03 20.20
C SER A 271 11.78 -23.48 21.59
N ALA A 272 11.04 -22.63 22.30
CA ALA A 272 10.47 -22.96 23.61
C ALA A 272 9.39 -24.05 23.51
N VAL A 273 8.49 -23.96 22.53
CA VAL A 273 7.47 -25.00 22.23
C VAL A 273 8.15 -26.33 21.93
N ARG A 274 9.19 -26.35 21.11
CA ARG A 274 9.92 -27.58 20.77
C ARG A 274 10.65 -28.17 21.97
N HIS A 275 11.22 -27.33 22.84
CA HIS A 275 11.89 -27.77 24.06
C HIS A 275 10.88 -28.43 25.02
N ASP A 276 9.77 -27.75 25.29
CA ASP A 276 8.76 -28.20 26.25
C ASP A 276 7.94 -29.41 25.73
N SER A 277 7.84 -29.60 24.42
CA SER A 277 7.13 -30.75 23.80
C SER A 277 7.94 -32.06 23.82
N ARG A 278 9.15 -32.07 24.38
CA ARG A 278 9.94 -33.30 24.53
C ARG A 278 9.35 -34.19 25.63
N ALA A 279 9.42 -35.51 25.43
CA ALA A 279 8.97 -36.48 26.42
C ALA A 279 9.68 -36.28 27.78
N GLY A 280 8.91 -36.31 28.87
CA GLY A 280 9.43 -36.14 30.24
C GLY A 280 9.39 -34.72 30.81
N GLY A 281 8.89 -33.72 30.07
CA GLY A 281 8.68 -32.36 30.59
C GLY A 281 7.41 -32.21 31.47
N PRO A 282 7.26 -31.09 32.21
CA PRO A 282 6.04 -30.82 32.99
C PRO A 282 4.79 -30.76 32.10
N ALA A 283 3.75 -31.52 32.45
CA ALA A 283 2.52 -31.61 31.66
C ALA A 283 1.87 -30.24 31.39
N ALA A 284 1.92 -29.32 32.35
CA ALA A 284 1.41 -27.95 32.18
C ALA A 284 2.12 -27.18 31.05
N LEU A 285 3.44 -27.31 30.91
CA LEU A 285 4.21 -26.64 29.85
C LEU A 285 3.92 -27.26 28.49
N GLN A 286 3.72 -28.57 28.41
CA GLN A 286 3.31 -29.25 27.17
C GLN A 286 1.92 -28.77 26.71
N TRP A 287 0.95 -28.66 27.62
CA TRP A 287 -0.36 -28.11 27.31
C TRP A 287 -0.30 -26.65 26.84
N LEU A 288 0.49 -25.81 27.53
CA LEU A 288 0.71 -24.42 27.12
C LEU A 288 1.40 -24.33 25.75
N ALA A 289 2.38 -25.19 25.46
CA ALA A 289 3.05 -25.26 24.18
C ALA A 289 2.05 -25.61 23.05
N GLY A 290 1.19 -26.61 23.27
CA GLY A 290 0.13 -26.99 22.34
C GLY A 290 -0.90 -25.89 22.12
N LEU A 291 -1.35 -25.23 23.20
CA LEU A 291 -2.28 -24.10 23.13
C LEU A 291 -1.69 -22.92 22.36
N LEU A 292 -0.43 -22.57 22.61
CA LEU A 292 0.27 -21.51 21.91
C LEU A 292 0.39 -21.83 20.40
N ALA A 293 0.82 -23.05 20.07
CA ALA A 293 0.93 -23.50 18.68
C ALA A 293 -0.44 -23.44 17.96
N ALA A 294 -1.49 -23.95 18.59
CA ALA A 294 -2.85 -23.91 18.05
C ALA A 294 -3.35 -22.47 17.85
N THR A 295 -3.06 -21.57 18.81
CA THR A 295 -3.47 -20.15 18.72
C THR A 295 -2.71 -19.42 17.61
N LEU A 296 -1.41 -19.69 17.42
CA LEU A 296 -0.62 -19.15 16.31
C LEU A 296 -1.17 -19.61 14.95
N VAL A 297 -1.46 -20.91 14.81
CA VAL A 297 -2.05 -21.48 13.59
C VAL A 297 -3.43 -20.87 13.34
N GLY A 298 -4.29 -20.78 14.35
CA GLY A 298 -5.60 -20.14 14.26
C GLY A 298 -5.50 -18.67 13.83
N GLY A 299 -4.56 -17.92 14.40
CA GLY A 299 -4.27 -16.53 14.01
C GLY A 299 -3.83 -16.41 12.55
N ALA A 300 -2.93 -17.30 12.10
CA ALA A 300 -2.48 -17.34 10.71
C ALA A 300 -3.63 -17.66 9.74
N VAL A 301 -4.49 -18.62 10.08
CA VAL A 301 -5.70 -18.96 9.29
C VAL A 301 -6.64 -17.76 9.21
N VAL A 302 -6.87 -17.05 10.31
CA VAL A 302 -7.70 -15.83 10.32
C VAL A 302 -7.09 -14.76 9.40
N VAL A 303 -5.79 -14.50 9.49
CA VAL A 303 -5.10 -13.54 8.61
C VAL A 303 -5.27 -13.91 7.13
N VAL A 304 -5.00 -15.17 6.77
CA VAL A 304 -5.17 -15.66 5.39
C VAL A 304 -6.61 -15.52 4.95
N TRP A 305 -7.58 -15.87 5.80
CA TRP A 305 -9.00 -15.70 5.52
C TRP A 305 -9.37 -14.23 5.27
N VAL A 306 -8.86 -13.28 6.07
CA VAL A 306 -9.11 -11.84 5.88
C VAL A 306 -8.58 -11.36 4.52
N VAL A 307 -7.38 -11.80 4.13
CA VAL A 307 -6.73 -11.47 2.86
C VAL A 307 -7.48 -12.10 1.68
N CYS A 308 -7.93 -13.35 1.83
CA CYS A 308 -8.69 -14.07 0.82
C CYS A 308 -10.08 -13.47 0.61
N ARG A 309 -10.74 -13.06 1.71
CA ARG A 309 -12.12 -12.56 1.68
C ARG A 309 -12.22 -11.30 0.82
N ARG A 310 -13.31 -11.22 0.07
CA ARG A 310 -13.62 -10.08 -0.81
C ARG A 310 -13.90 -8.83 0.04
N GLY A 311 -13.51 -7.66 -0.47
CA GLY A 311 -13.71 -6.40 0.25
C GLY A 311 -13.88 -5.17 -0.63
N ARG A 312 -14.14 -5.32 -1.93
CA ARG A 312 -14.36 -4.16 -2.80
C ARG A 312 -15.39 -4.41 -3.90
N THR A 313 -16.26 -3.42 -4.08
CA THR A 313 -17.14 -3.22 -5.22
C THR A 313 -16.83 -1.83 -5.78
N GLU A 314 -16.68 -1.73 -7.10
CA GLU A 314 -16.40 -0.47 -7.79
C GLU A 314 -17.68 0.33 -8.03
N ASN A 315 -18.85 -0.31 -7.94
CA ASN A 315 -20.12 0.29 -8.33
C ASN A 315 -20.76 1.15 -7.23
N ARG A 316 -20.28 1.05 -5.97
CA ARG A 316 -20.82 1.81 -4.84
C ARG A 316 -19.71 2.23 -3.88
N LEU A 317 -19.93 3.32 -3.17
CA LEU A 317 -19.07 3.77 -2.08
C LEU A 317 -19.24 2.84 -0.88
N ASP A 318 -18.18 2.12 -0.50
CA ASP A 318 -18.17 1.23 0.66
C ASP A 318 -17.78 2.02 1.92
N ARG A 319 -18.79 2.58 2.60
CA ARG A 319 -18.63 3.44 3.79
C ARG A 319 -18.48 2.65 5.09
N GLU A 320 -18.80 1.36 5.09
CA GLU A 320 -18.67 0.50 6.27
C GLU A 320 -17.21 0.18 6.56
N LEU A 321 -16.80 0.34 7.81
CA LEU A 321 -15.52 -0.18 8.29
C LEU A 321 -15.79 -1.42 9.13
N ASP A 322 -15.06 -2.50 8.88
CA ASP A 322 -15.01 -3.68 9.76
C ASP A 322 -14.23 -3.32 11.04
N GLY A 323 -14.72 -2.33 11.80
CA GLY A 323 -13.98 -1.65 12.87
C GLY A 323 -13.49 -2.61 13.95
N THR A 324 -14.32 -3.60 14.29
CA THR A 324 -13.98 -4.69 15.20
C THR A 324 -12.78 -5.48 14.68
N LEU A 325 -12.79 -5.90 13.41
CA LEU A 325 -11.69 -6.67 12.82
C LEU A 325 -10.41 -5.84 12.70
N VAL A 326 -10.53 -4.62 12.17
CA VAL A 326 -9.40 -3.71 11.93
C VAL A 326 -8.69 -3.35 13.24
N ARG A 327 -9.44 -3.23 14.35
CA ARG A 327 -8.86 -2.93 15.67
C ARG A 327 -8.43 -4.18 16.43
N ARG A 328 -9.24 -5.24 16.48
CA ARG A 328 -8.98 -6.41 17.33
C ARG A 328 -7.93 -7.34 16.77
N LEU A 329 -7.84 -7.52 15.45
CA LEU A 329 -6.90 -8.48 14.86
C LEU A 329 -5.42 -8.12 15.14
N PRO A 330 -4.94 -6.88 14.89
CA PRO A 330 -3.55 -6.52 15.22
C PRO A 330 -3.29 -6.52 16.72
N ARG A 331 -4.25 -6.07 17.53
CA ARG A 331 -4.12 -6.04 19.00
C ARG A 331 -4.07 -7.44 19.60
N GLY A 332 -4.88 -8.36 19.07
CA GLY A 332 -4.85 -9.77 19.46
C GLY A 332 -3.53 -10.43 19.10
N ALA A 333 -2.99 -10.16 17.90
CA ALA A 333 -1.67 -10.64 17.50
C ALA A 333 -0.54 -10.07 18.38
N LEU A 334 -0.62 -8.79 18.74
CA LEU A 334 0.34 -8.15 19.65
C LEU A 334 0.24 -8.71 21.07
N ALA A 335 -0.98 -8.93 21.58
CA ALA A 335 -1.20 -9.57 22.88
C ALA A 335 -0.68 -11.01 22.89
N LEU A 336 -0.91 -11.77 21.82
CA LEU A 336 -0.35 -13.10 21.67
C LEU A 336 1.18 -13.06 21.64
N LEU A 337 1.79 -12.12 20.91
CA LEU A 337 3.25 -11.93 20.95
C LEU A 337 3.75 -11.66 22.38
N ALA A 338 3.10 -10.78 23.13
CA ALA A 338 3.47 -10.51 24.51
C ALA A 338 3.36 -11.76 25.40
N LEU A 339 2.28 -12.54 25.27
CA LEU A 339 2.12 -13.82 25.96
C LEU A 339 3.19 -14.83 25.56
N THR A 340 3.56 -14.89 24.28
CA THR A 340 4.65 -15.73 23.78
C THR A 340 6.00 -15.32 24.36
N MET A 341 6.27 -14.02 24.49
CA MET A 341 7.48 -13.52 25.13
C MET A 341 7.55 -13.90 26.61
N LEU A 342 6.42 -13.83 27.33
CA LEU A 342 6.32 -14.29 28.72
C LEU A 342 6.56 -15.80 28.83
N TYR A 343 5.92 -16.59 27.97
CA TYR A 343 6.10 -18.04 27.91
C TYR A 343 7.53 -18.45 27.56
N ALA A 344 8.14 -17.81 26.55
CA ALA A 344 9.54 -18.05 26.18
C ALA A 344 10.50 -17.61 27.28
N GLY A 345 10.24 -16.47 27.93
CA GLY A 345 11.05 -15.95 29.03
C GLY A 345 10.91 -16.71 30.37
N TRP A 346 9.96 -17.64 30.47
CA TRP A 346 9.79 -18.49 31.64
C TRP A 346 11.06 -19.29 31.95
N SER A 347 11.39 -19.41 33.24
CA SER A 347 12.64 -20.03 33.67
C SER A 347 12.70 -21.50 33.29
N ARG A 348 13.74 -21.89 32.53
CA ARG A 348 14.03 -23.27 32.15
C ARG A 348 15.50 -23.60 32.47
N PRO A 349 15.79 -24.05 33.70
CA PRO A 349 17.14 -24.42 34.11
C PRO A 349 17.74 -25.49 33.19
N GLY A 350 19.03 -25.34 32.83
CA GLY A 350 19.74 -26.29 31.97
C GLY A 350 19.45 -26.16 30.46
N TRP A 351 18.57 -25.25 30.03
CA TRP A 351 18.37 -24.99 28.61
C TRP A 351 19.49 -24.11 28.04
N HIS A 352 20.28 -24.68 27.13
CA HIS A 352 21.32 -23.96 26.39
C HIS A 352 21.00 -23.85 24.90
N SER A 353 21.31 -22.71 24.29
CA SER A 353 21.26 -22.55 22.84
C SER A 353 22.45 -23.26 22.20
N THR A 354 22.18 -24.05 21.17
CA THR A 354 23.21 -24.76 20.39
C THR A 354 22.85 -24.70 18.92
N GLY A 355 23.87 -24.56 18.06
CA GLY A 355 23.69 -24.42 16.62
C GLY A 355 22.79 -23.25 16.23
N ARG A 356 22.11 -23.38 15.09
CA ARG A 356 21.14 -22.40 14.60
C ARG A 356 19.82 -22.49 15.36
N LEU A 357 19.10 -21.38 15.39
CA LEU A 357 17.73 -21.35 15.89
C LEU A 357 16.89 -22.36 15.08
N PRO A 358 16.15 -23.25 15.76
CA PRO A 358 15.24 -24.20 15.13
C PRO A 358 14.30 -23.60 14.07
N GLY A 359 14.65 -23.69 12.78
CA GLY A 359 13.83 -23.09 11.72
C GLY A 359 14.38 -23.14 10.30
N ASP A 360 15.50 -23.81 10.04
CA ASP A 360 16.28 -23.73 8.78
C ASP A 360 15.45 -23.92 7.49
N MET A 361 14.40 -24.74 7.49
CA MET A 361 13.58 -24.97 6.29
C MET A 361 12.53 -23.89 6.02
N THR A 362 12.34 -22.92 6.93
CA THR A 362 11.26 -21.92 6.84
C THR A 362 11.46 -20.99 5.65
N PHE A 363 12.67 -20.48 5.43
CA PHE A 363 12.98 -19.63 4.27
C PHE A 363 12.83 -20.37 2.94
N GLY A 364 13.28 -21.63 2.88
CA GLY A 364 13.09 -22.48 1.71
C GLY A 364 11.61 -22.68 1.39
N GLY A 365 10.78 -22.96 2.41
CA GLY A 365 9.33 -23.09 2.27
C GLY A 365 8.63 -21.80 1.82
N ILE A 366 9.02 -20.65 2.38
CA ILE A 366 8.52 -19.34 1.96
C ILE A 366 8.89 -19.06 0.50
N ALA A 367 10.16 -19.24 0.13
CA ALA A 367 10.64 -19.00 -1.22
C ALA A 367 9.95 -19.89 -2.25
N LEU A 368 9.80 -21.20 -1.95
CA LEU A 368 9.07 -22.14 -2.80
C LEU A 368 7.61 -21.70 -2.99
N THR A 369 6.93 -21.37 -1.89
CA THR A 369 5.53 -20.92 -1.93
C THR A 369 5.40 -19.64 -2.75
N GLN A 370 6.29 -18.67 -2.57
CA GLN A 370 6.32 -17.44 -3.35
C GLN A 370 6.53 -17.71 -4.85
N GLY A 371 7.48 -18.58 -5.19
CA GLY A 371 7.73 -18.99 -6.57
C GLY A 371 6.49 -19.61 -7.22
N LEU A 372 5.81 -20.53 -6.53
CA LEU A 372 4.58 -21.15 -7.01
C LEU A 372 3.45 -20.12 -7.21
N VAL A 373 3.26 -19.20 -6.27
CA VAL A 373 2.22 -18.17 -6.38
C VAL A 373 2.51 -17.17 -7.51
N VAL A 374 3.79 -16.82 -7.73
CA VAL A 374 4.23 -15.97 -8.86
C VAL A 374 4.00 -16.67 -10.20
N ILE A 375 4.35 -17.95 -10.31
CA ILE A 375 4.08 -18.75 -11.52
C ILE A 375 2.57 -18.80 -11.79
N ALA A 376 1.76 -19.07 -10.77
CA ALA A 376 0.30 -19.06 -10.89
C ALA A 376 -0.24 -17.70 -11.35
N LEU A 377 0.30 -16.59 -10.80
CA LEU A 377 -0.06 -15.24 -11.23
C LEU A 377 0.28 -15.02 -12.72
N GLY A 378 1.46 -15.44 -13.17
CA GLY A 378 1.89 -15.36 -14.57
C GLY A 378 0.99 -16.16 -15.52
N VAL A 379 0.59 -17.37 -15.13
CA VAL A 379 -0.36 -18.20 -15.90
C VAL A 379 -1.71 -17.49 -16.01
N VAL A 380 -2.25 -16.99 -14.88
CA VAL A 380 -3.52 -16.25 -14.86
C VAL A 380 -3.42 -14.98 -15.71
N ALA A 381 -2.33 -14.24 -15.62
CA ALA A 381 -2.06 -13.05 -16.44
C ALA A 381 -2.05 -13.39 -17.93
N ARG A 382 -1.37 -14.47 -18.32
CA ARG A 382 -1.33 -14.95 -19.71
C ARG A 382 -2.70 -15.34 -20.24
N VAL A 383 -3.52 -16.01 -19.42
CA VAL A 383 -4.90 -16.35 -19.78
C VAL A 383 -5.73 -15.08 -19.99
N LEU A 384 -5.61 -14.08 -19.12
CA LEU A 384 -6.29 -12.80 -19.27
C LEU A 384 -5.82 -12.06 -20.52
N TYR A 385 -4.51 -11.97 -20.74
CA TYR A 385 -3.90 -11.30 -21.88
C TYR A 385 -4.34 -11.88 -23.23
N ARG A 386 -4.36 -13.22 -23.35
CA ARG A 386 -4.83 -13.91 -24.56
C ARG A 386 -6.31 -13.67 -24.89
N THR A 387 -7.08 -13.16 -23.93
CA THR A 387 -8.51 -12.88 -24.08
C THR A 387 -8.80 -11.39 -24.27
N LEU A 388 -7.77 -10.56 -24.44
CA LEU A 388 -7.98 -9.18 -24.83
C LEU A 388 -8.74 -9.17 -26.17
N PRO A 389 -9.84 -8.41 -26.29
CA PRO A 389 -10.36 -8.05 -27.59
C PRO A 389 -9.20 -7.41 -28.35
N ARG A 390 -8.87 -7.92 -29.55
CA ARG A 390 -8.02 -7.16 -30.47
C ARG A 390 -8.76 -5.85 -30.67
N LEU A 391 -8.23 -4.76 -30.11
CA LEU A 391 -8.63 -3.42 -30.50
C LEU A 391 -8.31 -3.34 -32.00
N SER A 392 -9.33 -3.49 -32.84
CA SER A 392 -9.25 -2.97 -34.20
C SER A 392 -8.93 -1.49 -34.03
N ALA A 393 -7.70 -1.10 -34.33
CA ALA A 393 -7.19 0.24 -34.06
C ALA A 393 -8.01 1.29 -34.81
N PRO A 394 -8.52 2.33 -34.15
CA PRO A 394 -8.86 3.58 -34.80
C PRO A 394 -7.98 4.68 -34.18
N LEU A 395 -6.68 4.62 -34.45
CA LEU A 395 -5.74 5.75 -34.23
C LEU A 395 -4.78 5.83 -35.42
N GLN A 396 -5.36 5.87 -36.62
CA GLN A 396 -4.73 6.48 -37.79
C GLN A 396 -5.78 7.40 -38.41
N GLN A 397 -5.94 8.58 -37.82
CA GLN A 397 -6.47 9.75 -38.52
C GLN A 397 -6.05 10.98 -37.70
N GLY A 398 -5.15 11.79 -38.27
CA GLY A 398 -5.09 13.22 -37.92
C GLY A 398 -3.84 13.78 -37.22
N ALA A 399 -2.72 13.09 -37.11
CA ALA A 399 -1.46 13.76 -36.74
C ALA A 399 -0.68 14.12 -38.02
N PRO A 400 -0.58 15.41 -38.42
CA PRO A 400 0.35 15.78 -39.49
C PRO A 400 1.79 15.47 -39.03
N PRO A 401 2.67 14.98 -39.93
CA PRO A 401 4.02 14.62 -39.55
C PRO A 401 4.77 15.84 -39.00
N PRO A 402 5.60 15.68 -37.95
CA PRO A 402 6.41 16.76 -37.44
C PRO A 402 7.33 17.27 -38.56
N LYS A 403 7.27 18.57 -38.84
CA LYS A 403 8.22 19.24 -39.74
C LYS A 403 9.62 18.95 -39.22
N ARG A 404 10.47 18.34 -40.06
CA ARG A 404 11.88 18.11 -39.76
C ARG A 404 12.53 19.44 -39.37
N ALA A 405 12.95 19.58 -38.11
CA ALA A 405 13.89 20.61 -37.72
C ALA A 405 15.22 20.37 -38.46
N PRO A 406 15.88 21.41 -38.99
CA PRO A 406 17.17 21.25 -39.64
C PRO A 406 18.21 20.71 -38.63
N ARG A 407 18.94 19.68 -39.05
CA ARG A 407 20.06 19.11 -38.28
C ARG A 407 21.18 20.15 -38.22
N CYS A 408 21.45 20.71 -37.04
CA CYS A 408 22.72 21.37 -36.79
C CYS A 408 23.80 20.29 -36.65
N ALA A 409 24.74 20.26 -37.59
CA ALA A 409 25.96 19.48 -37.48
C ALA A 409 26.80 20.03 -36.32
N ALA A 410 27.31 19.12 -35.50
CA ALA A 410 28.25 19.45 -34.43
C ALA A 410 29.57 19.93 -35.06
N SER A 411 29.96 21.18 -34.78
CA SER A 411 31.33 21.66 -34.95
C SER A 411 31.92 21.87 -33.55
N PRO A 412 33.17 21.46 -33.29
CA PRO A 412 33.79 21.61 -31.98
C PRO A 412 34.48 22.98 -31.91
N ASP A 413 33.87 23.97 -31.24
CA ASP A 413 34.60 25.10 -30.64
C ASP A 413 33.70 25.89 -29.64
N PRO A 414 34.28 26.55 -28.60
CA PRO A 414 33.58 26.97 -27.37
C PRO A 414 32.80 28.31 -27.47
N PRO A 415 31.96 28.67 -26.48
CA PRO A 415 30.75 29.46 -26.72
C PRO A 415 31.00 30.98 -26.67
N SER A 416 30.65 31.67 -27.75
CA SER A 416 30.41 33.13 -27.73
C SER A 416 28.96 33.43 -28.14
N ARG A 417 28.23 33.96 -27.15
CA ARG A 417 27.06 34.86 -27.19
C ARG A 417 26.30 34.98 -28.53
N CYS A 418 25.02 34.63 -28.54
CA CYS A 418 24.05 35.22 -29.46
C CYS A 418 22.69 35.46 -28.79
N TRP A 419 22.36 36.74 -28.65
CA TRP A 419 21.03 37.28 -28.34
C TRP A 419 20.11 37.14 -29.56
N PRO A 420 18.78 36.97 -29.42
CA PRO A 420 17.87 37.14 -30.53
C PRO A 420 17.56 38.63 -30.76
N ALA A 421 17.91 39.10 -31.96
CA ALA A 421 17.50 40.39 -32.50
C ALA A 421 16.00 40.39 -32.87
N ARG A 422 15.37 41.55 -32.62
CA ARG A 422 14.05 41.91 -33.15
C ARG A 422 14.14 42.20 -34.65
N SER A 423 13.12 41.83 -35.43
CA SER A 423 12.24 42.72 -36.22
C SER A 423 11.65 42.09 -37.49
N ALA A 424 10.34 42.30 -37.63
CA ALA A 424 9.55 42.64 -38.82
C ALA A 424 9.71 41.86 -40.14
N ALA A 425 8.63 41.16 -40.52
CA ALA A 425 7.79 41.50 -41.67
C ALA A 425 6.39 40.89 -41.47
#